data_AF-A0A7C7T4G2-F1
#
_entry.id   AF-A0A7C7T4G2-F1
#
_cell.length_a   1.000
_cell.length_b   1.000
_cell.length_c   1.000
_cell.angle_alpha   90.00
_cell.angle_beta   90.00
_cell.angle_gamma   90.00
#
_symmetry.space_group_name_H-M   'P 1'
#
loop_
_entity.id
_entity.type
_entity.pdbx_description
1 polymer ?
#
loop_
_entity_poly.entity_id
_entity_poly.type
_entity_poly.pdbx_seq_one_letter_code
_entity_poly.pdbx_strand_id
1 'polypeptide(L)'
;MAIIRLSQIGQNEYERIKAINKKIAQTRRQRGYNWEDTLVKRFNAIESWKAFRLGSPSVALPDVLTVNNVKSTIFTIEAKSGTGTTLHVPFDQIERCLSWIDNFRVYQKREVILAFKFLSKKRIGTGKYEKRELHEFYKVWDKKKKPIDCVCTYDGKTYALKNSKQKKLVLKDFIMPFKSKYQLFYT
;
A
#
# COMPACT_ATOMS: atom_id res chain seq x y z
N MET A 1 33.87 -12.26 38.52
CA MET A 1 32.40 -12.08 38.52
C MET A 1 31.86 -10.96 37.63
N ALA A 2 32.67 -10.03 37.09
CA ALA A 2 32.18 -8.93 36.24
C ALA A 2 31.82 -9.32 34.79
N ILE A 3 32.55 -10.26 34.19
CA ILE A 3 32.40 -10.67 32.77
C ILE A 3 31.04 -11.34 32.51
N ILE A 4 30.57 -12.18 33.44
CA ILE A 4 29.26 -12.88 33.31
C ILE A 4 28.11 -11.86 33.32
N ARG A 5 28.18 -10.80 34.14
CA ARG A 5 27.13 -9.77 34.21
C ARG A 5 27.02 -8.94 32.91
N LEU A 6 28.14 -8.59 32.28
CA LEU A 6 28.12 -7.85 30.99
C LEU A 6 27.48 -8.68 29.86
N SER A 7 27.74 -9.99 29.81
CA SER A 7 27.13 -10.90 28.82
C SER A 7 25.61 -11.04 29.00
N GLN A 8 25.14 -11.10 30.26
CA GLN A 8 23.71 -11.17 30.58
C GLN A 8 22.99 -9.84 30.28
N ILE A 9 23.64 -8.70 30.49
CA ILE A 9 23.08 -7.38 30.14
C ILE A 9 22.88 -7.26 28.62
N GLY A 10 23.88 -7.65 27.81
CA GLY A 10 23.76 -7.63 26.35
C GLY A 10 22.68 -8.56 25.81
N GLN A 11 22.52 -9.75 26.42
CA GLN A 11 21.48 -10.70 26.03
C GLN A 11 20.06 -10.21 26.39
N ASN A 12 19.90 -9.57 27.55
CA ASN A 12 18.63 -8.94 27.95
C ASN A 12 18.26 -7.75 27.05
N GLU A 13 19.23 -6.95 26.63
CA GLU A 13 19.00 -5.85 25.69
C GLU A 13 18.58 -6.35 24.30
N TYR A 14 19.24 -7.40 23.80
CA TYR A 14 18.89 -8.04 22.53
C TYR A 14 17.43 -8.54 22.51
N GLU A 15 17.01 -9.30 23.52
CA GLU A 15 15.64 -9.83 23.58
C GLU A 15 14.60 -8.71 23.70
N ARG A 16 14.93 -7.62 24.40
CA ARG A 16 14.09 -6.41 24.46
C ARG A 16 13.92 -5.77 23.08
N ILE A 17 15.00 -5.58 22.32
CA ILE A 17 14.97 -5.00 20.96
C ILE A 17 14.15 -5.89 20.01
N LYS A 18 14.35 -7.21 20.09
CA LYS A 18 13.62 -8.21 19.29
C LYS A 18 12.11 -8.16 19.55
N ALA A 19 11.70 -8.09 20.82
CA ALA A 19 10.29 -7.95 21.19
C ALA A 19 9.67 -6.65 20.65
N ILE A 20 10.39 -5.52 20.75
CA ILE A 20 9.97 -4.23 20.20
C ILE A 20 9.80 -4.33 18.68
N ASN A 21 10.77 -4.90 17.96
CA ASN A 21 10.72 -5.06 16.51
C ASN A 21 9.54 -5.94 16.07
N LYS A 22 9.27 -7.04 16.80
CA LYS A 22 8.11 -7.90 16.55
C LYS A 22 6.79 -7.12 16.67
N LYS A 23 6.64 -6.34 17.75
CA LYS A 23 5.44 -5.50 17.98
C LYS A 23 5.27 -4.43 16.89
N ILE A 24 6.36 -3.81 16.46
CA ILE A 24 6.36 -2.83 15.35
C ILE A 24 5.91 -3.51 14.05
N ALA A 25 6.45 -4.70 13.74
CA ALA A 25 6.10 -5.45 12.53
C ALA A 25 4.62 -5.87 12.52
N GLN A 26 4.09 -6.36 13.65
CA GLN A 26 2.67 -6.67 13.82
C GLN A 26 1.79 -5.44 13.60
N THR A 27 2.15 -4.32 14.23
CA THR A 27 1.42 -3.05 14.07
C THR A 27 1.41 -2.58 12.61
N ARG A 28 2.52 -2.74 11.89
CA ARG A 28 2.60 -2.41 10.46
C ARG A 28 1.67 -3.29 9.62
N ARG A 29 1.64 -4.61 9.88
CA ARG A 29 0.73 -5.54 9.19
C ARG A 29 -0.73 -5.19 9.45
N GLN A 30 -1.11 -4.93 10.70
CA GLN A 30 -2.49 -4.56 11.05
C GLN A 30 -2.94 -3.28 10.33
N ARG A 31 -2.04 -2.31 10.15
CA ARG A 31 -2.34 -1.10 9.36
C ARG A 31 -2.58 -1.39 7.89
N GLY A 32 -1.87 -2.36 7.31
CA GLY A 32 -2.11 -2.86 5.95
C GLY A 32 -3.49 -3.49 5.86
N TYR A 33 -3.78 -4.49 6.70
CA TYR A 33 -5.06 -5.19 6.71
C TYR A 33 -6.27 -4.25 6.94
N ASN A 34 -6.12 -3.29 7.86
CA ASN A 34 -7.17 -2.29 8.09
C ASN A 34 -7.35 -1.38 6.87
N TRP A 35 -6.29 -1.11 6.11
CA TRP A 35 -6.38 -0.28 4.92
C TRP A 35 -7.12 -1.01 3.79
N GLU A 36 -6.73 -2.25 3.53
CA GLU A 36 -7.40 -3.14 2.58
C GLU A 36 -8.90 -3.31 2.93
N ASP A 37 -9.21 -3.58 4.20
CA ASP A 37 -10.58 -3.69 4.70
C ASP A 37 -11.39 -2.39 4.53
N THR A 38 -10.76 -1.22 4.76
CA THR A 38 -11.38 0.08 4.52
C THR A 38 -11.76 0.26 3.04
N LEU A 39 -10.87 -0.12 2.12
CA LEU A 39 -11.14 -0.04 0.68
C LEU A 39 -12.32 -0.93 0.30
N VAL A 40 -12.32 -2.18 0.75
CA VAL A 40 -13.41 -3.14 0.52
C VAL A 40 -14.75 -2.59 1.02
N LYS A 41 -14.79 -2.10 2.26
CA LYS A 41 -16.01 -1.51 2.85
C LYS A 41 -16.51 -0.31 2.05
N ARG A 42 -15.62 0.58 1.60
CA ARG A 42 -15.99 1.76 0.82
C ARG A 42 -16.56 1.41 -0.55
N PHE A 43 -16.00 0.41 -1.24
CA PHE A 43 -16.57 -0.09 -2.49
C PHE A 43 -17.92 -0.76 -2.27
N ASN A 44 -18.03 -1.65 -1.29
CA ASN A 44 -19.27 -2.39 -1.01
C ASN A 44 -20.41 -1.50 -0.50
N ALA A 45 -20.11 -0.29 -0.04
CA ALA A 45 -21.12 0.71 0.33
C ALA A 45 -21.73 1.43 -0.88
N ILE A 46 -21.19 1.26 -2.09
CA ILE A 46 -21.73 1.84 -3.32
C ILE A 46 -22.53 0.77 -4.06
N GLU A 47 -23.70 1.16 -4.53
CA GLU A 47 -24.54 0.32 -5.38
C GLU A 47 -23.77 -0.21 -6.61
N SER A 48 -24.06 -1.47 -6.97
CA SER A 48 -23.44 -2.19 -8.09
C SER A 48 -21.93 -2.46 -8.00
N TRP A 49 -21.25 -2.03 -6.93
CA TRP A 49 -19.86 -2.40 -6.67
C TRP A 49 -19.78 -3.59 -5.73
N LYS A 50 -18.86 -4.51 -6.02
CA LYS A 50 -18.45 -5.59 -5.11
C LYS A 50 -16.94 -5.57 -5.00
N ALA A 51 -16.43 -5.71 -3.79
CA ALA A 51 -15.01 -5.74 -3.48
C ALA A 51 -14.68 -6.87 -2.52
N PHE A 52 -13.51 -7.46 -2.74
CA PHE A 52 -12.99 -8.62 -2.02
C PHE A 52 -11.56 -8.34 -1.59
N ARG A 53 -11.25 -8.57 -0.31
CA ARG A 53 -9.87 -8.60 0.16
C ARG A 53 -9.28 -9.96 -0.19
N LEU A 54 -8.14 -9.96 -0.87
CA LEU A 54 -7.48 -11.18 -1.35
C LEU A 54 -6.09 -11.40 -0.70
N GLY A 55 -5.46 -10.37 -0.11
CA GLY A 55 -4.21 -10.49 0.66
C GLY A 55 -4.45 -10.71 2.16
N SER A 56 -3.77 -11.61 2.89
CA SER A 56 -2.38 -12.11 2.84
C SER A 56 -2.32 -13.59 3.35
N PRO A 57 -1.35 -14.45 2.96
CA PRO A 57 -0.04 -14.18 2.35
C PRO A 57 0.13 -14.72 0.92
N SER A 58 -0.91 -14.69 0.08
CA SER A 58 -0.77 -15.19 -1.30
C SER A 58 0.18 -14.32 -2.12
N VAL A 59 1.20 -14.96 -2.71
CA VAL A 59 2.10 -14.31 -3.68
C VAL A 59 1.41 -14.07 -5.03
N ALA A 60 0.29 -14.74 -5.30
CA ALA A 60 -0.39 -14.74 -6.61
C ALA A 60 -1.60 -13.80 -6.72
N LEU A 61 -2.08 -13.23 -5.60
CA LEU A 61 -3.29 -12.41 -5.56
C LEU A 61 -2.96 -10.92 -5.36
N PRO A 62 -3.72 -9.98 -5.96
CA PRO A 62 -3.68 -8.57 -5.57
C PRO A 62 -4.18 -8.40 -4.13
N ASP A 63 -4.00 -7.22 -3.52
CA ASP A 63 -4.50 -7.00 -2.16
C ASP A 63 -6.04 -6.94 -2.12
N VAL A 64 -6.63 -6.22 -3.09
CA VAL A 64 -8.08 -6.07 -3.24
C VAL A 64 -8.49 -6.23 -4.71
N LEU A 65 -9.55 -6.99 -4.96
CA LEU A 65 -10.22 -7.09 -6.26
C LEU A 65 -11.60 -6.44 -6.16
N THR A 66 -11.95 -5.60 -7.12
CA THR A 66 -13.27 -4.94 -7.17
C THR A 66 -13.88 -5.06 -8.55
N VAL A 67 -15.20 -5.23 -8.59
CA VAL A 67 -15.97 -5.40 -9.83
C VAL A 67 -17.23 -4.55 -9.78
N ASN A 68 -17.63 -4.07 -10.95
CA ASN A 68 -18.94 -3.51 -11.21
C ASN A 68 -19.45 -4.10 -12.54
N ASN A 69 -20.35 -5.06 -12.44
CA ASN A 69 -20.83 -5.81 -13.61
C ASN A 69 -21.72 -4.95 -14.52
N VAL A 70 -22.49 -4.01 -13.94
CA VAL A 70 -23.35 -3.08 -14.70
C VAL A 70 -22.50 -2.18 -15.60
N LYS A 71 -21.38 -1.68 -15.09
CA LYS A 71 -20.43 -0.81 -15.82
C LYS A 71 -19.34 -1.59 -16.55
N SER A 72 -19.42 -2.92 -16.60
CA SER A 72 -18.38 -3.80 -17.15
C SER A 72 -16.95 -3.37 -16.70
N THR A 73 -16.78 -3.16 -15.39
CA THR A 73 -15.55 -2.64 -14.80
C THR A 73 -14.94 -3.60 -13.78
N ILE A 74 -13.62 -3.77 -13.81
CA ILE A 74 -12.83 -4.49 -12.81
C ILE A 74 -11.60 -3.67 -12.41
N PHE A 75 -11.29 -3.61 -11.12
CA PHE A 75 -10.05 -3.05 -10.61
C PHE A 75 -9.31 -4.08 -9.75
N THR A 76 -8.01 -4.16 -9.96
CA THR A 76 -7.09 -4.78 -8.99
C THR A 76 -6.36 -3.66 -8.27
N ILE A 77 -6.28 -3.75 -6.95
CA ILE A 77 -5.70 -2.71 -6.12
C ILE A 77 -4.56 -3.30 -5.30
N GLU A 78 -3.41 -2.65 -5.35
CA GLU A 78 -2.31 -2.86 -4.41
C GLU A 78 -2.30 -1.69 -3.41
N ALA A 79 -2.41 -2.03 -2.12
CA ALA A 79 -2.74 -1.09 -1.06
C ALA A 79 -1.57 -0.92 -0.07
N LYS A 80 -1.00 0.28 0.00
CA LYS A 80 0.08 0.60 0.93
C LYS A 80 -0.38 1.62 1.96
N SER A 81 -0.15 1.34 3.24
CA SER A 81 -0.39 2.29 4.33
C SER A 81 0.82 2.42 5.25
N GLY A 82 1.07 3.62 5.77
CA GLY A 82 2.24 3.82 6.62
C GLY A 82 2.40 5.20 7.24
N THR A 83 3.39 5.27 8.13
CA THR A 83 3.80 6.48 8.87
C THR A 83 5.08 7.10 8.30
N GLY A 84 5.58 6.59 7.18
CA GLY A 84 6.74 7.17 6.49
C GLY A 84 6.35 8.40 5.66
N THR A 85 7.35 9.01 5.03
CA THR A 85 7.18 10.06 4.01
C THR A 85 7.09 9.48 2.59
N THR A 86 7.38 8.19 2.44
CA THR A 86 7.25 7.44 1.20
C THR A 86 6.56 6.11 1.44
N LEU A 87 5.88 5.60 0.42
CA LEU A 87 5.28 4.27 0.37
C LEU A 87 5.71 3.59 -0.93
N HIS A 88 6.22 2.37 -0.81
CA HIS A 88 6.81 1.61 -1.91
C HIS A 88 5.88 0.48 -2.35
N VAL A 89 5.69 0.35 -3.66
CA VAL A 89 5.06 -0.78 -4.32
C VAL A 89 6.11 -1.46 -5.22
N PRO A 90 6.61 -2.63 -4.80
CA PRO A 90 7.45 -3.49 -5.62
C PRO A 90 6.85 -3.84 -7.00
N PHE A 91 7.72 -3.99 -8.00
CA PHE A 91 7.32 -4.27 -9.39
C PHE A 91 6.53 -5.57 -9.56
N ASP A 92 6.87 -6.62 -8.80
CA ASP A 92 6.23 -7.94 -8.85
C ASP A 92 4.77 -7.88 -8.42
N GLN A 93 4.45 -6.98 -7.47
CA GLN A 93 3.08 -6.74 -7.04
C GLN A 93 2.24 -6.03 -8.12
N ILE A 94 2.87 -5.15 -8.89
CA ILE A 94 2.23 -4.46 -10.03
C ILE A 94 2.00 -5.45 -11.16
N GLU A 95 3.01 -6.27 -11.49
CA GLU A 95 2.91 -7.34 -12.49
C GLU A 95 1.77 -8.31 -12.16
N ARG A 96 1.67 -8.71 -10.89
CA ARG A 96 0.58 -9.54 -10.40
C ARG A 96 -0.79 -8.90 -10.59
N CYS A 97 -0.94 -7.62 -10.27
CA CYS A 97 -2.20 -6.90 -10.50
C CYS A 97 -2.56 -6.86 -12.00
N LEU A 98 -1.58 -6.60 -12.87
CA LEU A 98 -1.77 -6.60 -14.32
C LEU A 98 -2.23 -7.96 -14.84
N SER A 99 -1.54 -9.03 -14.42
CA SER A 99 -1.90 -10.41 -14.79
C SER A 99 -3.36 -10.73 -14.49
N TRP A 100 -3.87 -10.30 -13.33
CA TRP A 100 -5.27 -10.49 -12.97
C TRP A 100 -6.20 -9.78 -13.96
N ILE A 101 -6.02 -8.48 -14.19
CA ILE A 101 -6.92 -7.76 -15.12
C ILE A 101 -6.82 -8.26 -16.57
N ASP A 102 -5.71 -8.84 -17.00
CA ASP A 102 -5.54 -9.40 -18.34
C ASP A 102 -6.29 -10.73 -18.54
N ASN A 103 -6.56 -11.46 -17.45
CA ASN A 103 -7.34 -12.69 -17.45
C ASN A 103 -8.86 -12.44 -17.51
N PHE A 104 -9.36 -11.38 -16.86
CA PHE A 104 -10.79 -11.07 -16.84
C PHE A 104 -11.25 -10.23 -18.03
N ARG A 105 -11.09 -10.79 -19.24
CA ARG A 105 -11.35 -10.08 -20.52
C ARG A 105 -12.82 -9.69 -20.75
N VAL A 106 -13.75 -10.30 -20.02
CA VAL A 106 -15.19 -9.98 -20.07
C VAL A 106 -15.50 -8.53 -19.66
N TYR A 107 -14.67 -7.93 -18.81
CA TYR A 107 -14.83 -6.53 -18.41
C TYR A 107 -14.20 -5.59 -19.43
N GLN A 108 -14.93 -4.56 -19.86
CA GLN A 108 -14.44 -3.55 -20.80
C GLN A 108 -13.42 -2.61 -20.15
N LYS A 109 -13.71 -2.12 -18.95
CA LYS A 109 -12.81 -1.25 -18.18
C LYS A 109 -12.06 -2.07 -17.14
N ARG A 110 -10.74 -2.13 -17.27
CA ARG A 110 -9.90 -2.96 -16.40
C ARG A 110 -8.70 -2.16 -15.94
N GLU A 111 -8.59 -1.76 -14.68
CA GLU A 111 -7.50 -0.87 -14.23
C GLU A 111 -6.73 -1.44 -13.03
N VAL A 112 -5.42 -1.19 -13.00
CA VAL A 112 -4.59 -1.42 -11.81
C VAL A 112 -4.49 -0.11 -11.05
N ILE A 113 -4.93 -0.11 -9.80
CA ILE A 113 -4.89 1.06 -8.92
C ILE A 113 -3.88 0.84 -7.81
N LEU A 114 -2.95 1.78 -7.64
CA LEU A 114 -2.06 1.84 -6.50
C LEU A 114 -2.68 2.76 -5.44
N ALA A 115 -3.07 2.21 -4.30
CA ALA A 115 -3.77 2.92 -3.24
C ALA A 115 -2.85 3.21 -2.04
N PHE A 116 -2.50 4.47 -1.86
CA PHE A 116 -1.57 4.93 -0.82
C PHE A 116 -2.32 5.62 0.32
N LYS A 117 -2.02 5.25 1.57
CA LYS A 117 -2.53 5.91 2.78
C LYS A 117 -1.41 6.33 3.71
N PHE A 118 -1.13 7.61 3.75
CA PHE A 118 -0.24 8.23 4.71
C PHE A 118 -1.02 8.56 5.98
N LEU A 119 -0.66 7.93 7.10
CA LEU A 119 -1.36 8.11 8.38
C LEU A 119 -1.13 9.52 8.94
N SER A 120 -2.05 9.98 9.78
CA SER A 120 -1.98 11.26 10.54
C SER A 120 -0.84 11.35 11.58
N LYS A 121 0.12 10.44 11.51
CA LYS A 121 1.34 10.45 12.29
C LYS A 121 2.54 10.08 11.42
N LYS A 122 3.61 10.87 11.51
CA LYS A 122 4.88 10.62 10.84
C LYS A 122 5.88 10.06 11.83
N ARG A 123 6.54 8.96 11.46
CA ARG A 123 7.59 8.35 12.29
C ARG A 123 8.86 9.19 12.15
N ILE A 124 9.39 9.66 13.28
CA ILE A 124 10.65 10.41 13.37
C ILE A 124 11.77 9.62 14.07
N GLY A 125 11.43 8.47 14.65
CA GLY A 125 12.38 7.57 15.29
C GLY A 125 11.73 6.25 15.68
N THR A 126 12.44 5.39 16.41
CA THR A 126 11.86 4.15 16.93
C THR A 126 10.80 4.45 17.98
N GLY A 127 9.54 4.11 17.69
CA GLY A 127 8.39 4.41 18.56
C GLY A 127 8.01 5.90 18.66
N LYS A 128 8.79 6.81 18.06
CA LYS A 128 8.56 8.27 18.11
C LYS A 128 7.80 8.76 16.89
N TYR A 129 6.78 9.58 17.12
CA TYR A 129 5.88 10.10 16.09
C TYR A 129 5.58 11.58 16.29
N GLU A 130 5.45 12.31 15.17
CA GLU A 130 4.87 13.65 15.12
C GLU A 130 3.49 13.62 14.45
N LYS A 131 2.63 14.58 14.78
CA LYS A 131 1.30 14.72 14.17
C LYS A 131 1.44 15.29 12.75
N ARG A 132 0.60 14.81 11.84
CA ARG A 132 0.41 15.38 10.49
C ARG A 132 -1.00 15.07 10.00
N GLU A 133 -1.34 15.54 8.81
CA GLU A 133 -2.60 15.20 8.16
C GLU A 133 -2.59 13.77 7.60
N LEU A 134 -3.78 13.21 7.42
CA LEU A 134 -3.96 11.91 6.77
C LEU A 134 -4.20 12.18 5.29
N HIS A 135 -3.34 11.64 4.43
CA HIS A 135 -3.50 11.73 2.98
C HIS A 135 -3.76 10.36 2.38
N GLU A 136 -4.67 10.30 1.43
CA GLU A 136 -4.90 9.16 0.56
C GLU A 136 -4.63 9.58 -0.90
N PHE A 137 -3.88 8.76 -1.62
CA PHE A 137 -3.64 8.94 -3.06
C PHE A 137 -3.99 7.66 -3.79
N TYR A 138 -4.61 7.79 -4.95
CA TYR A 138 -4.98 6.67 -5.81
C TYR A 138 -4.39 6.94 -7.18
N LYS A 139 -3.47 6.08 -7.62
CA LYS A 139 -2.75 6.26 -8.88
C LYS A 139 -3.08 5.11 -9.81
N VAL A 140 -3.41 5.41 -11.07
CA VAL A 140 -3.62 4.37 -12.08
C VAL A 140 -2.29 3.99 -12.73
N TRP A 141 -2.01 2.68 -12.77
CA TRP A 141 -0.88 2.17 -13.55
C TRP A 141 -1.25 2.13 -15.04
N ASP A 142 -0.36 2.64 -15.88
CA ASP A 142 -0.52 2.52 -17.33
C ASP A 142 -0.13 1.11 -17.76
N LYS A 143 -1.11 0.33 -18.23
CA LYS A 143 -0.95 -1.07 -18.66
C LYS A 143 0.09 -1.25 -19.77
N LYS A 144 0.36 -0.19 -20.55
CA LYS A 144 1.39 -0.22 -21.61
C LYS A 144 2.81 -0.09 -21.04
N LYS A 145 2.96 0.34 -19.79
CA LYS A 145 4.26 0.48 -19.13
C LYS A 145 4.66 -0.82 -18.46
N LYS A 146 5.90 -1.23 -18.71
CA LYS A 146 6.52 -2.36 -18.03
C LYS A 146 6.54 -2.11 -16.51
N PRO A 147 6.12 -3.08 -15.68
CA PRO A 147 6.20 -2.97 -14.23
C PRO A 147 7.58 -2.57 -13.75
N ILE A 148 7.62 -1.64 -12.80
CA ILE A 148 8.82 -1.16 -12.14
C ILE A 148 8.44 -0.70 -10.73
N ASP A 149 9.37 -0.84 -9.79
CA ASP A 149 9.22 -0.38 -8.42
C ASP A 149 8.72 1.06 -8.39
N CYS A 150 7.57 1.27 -7.76
CA CYS A 150 6.91 2.56 -7.68
C CYS A 150 6.96 3.08 -6.25
N VAL A 151 7.44 4.31 -6.08
CA VAL A 151 7.36 5.03 -4.81
C VAL A 151 6.39 6.19 -4.95
N CYS A 152 5.49 6.31 -3.98
CA CYS A 152 4.68 7.50 -3.77
C CYS A 152 5.20 8.27 -2.55
N THR A 153 5.29 9.58 -2.66
CA THR A 153 5.68 10.49 -1.58
C THR A 153 4.45 11.07 -0.86
N TYR A 154 4.66 11.67 0.31
CA TYR A 154 3.59 12.28 1.11
C TYR A 154 2.85 13.44 0.40
N ASP A 155 3.51 14.12 -0.54
CA ASP A 155 2.95 15.16 -1.41
C ASP A 155 2.32 14.59 -2.70
N GLY A 156 2.22 13.27 -2.85
CA GLY A 156 1.50 12.63 -3.95
C GLY A 156 2.31 12.46 -5.24
N LYS A 157 3.58 12.87 -5.27
CA LYS A 157 4.49 12.58 -6.38
C LYS A 157 4.78 11.09 -6.46
N THR A 158 5.03 10.63 -7.68
CA THR A 158 5.51 9.28 -7.92
C THR A 158 6.87 9.29 -8.60
N TYR A 159 7.68 8.28 -8.30
CA TYR A 159 8.92 8.00 -9.03
C TYR A 159 9.18 6.49 -9.04
N ALA A 160 9.99 6.07 -10.00
CA ALA A 160 10.42 4.69 -10.10
C ALA A 160 11.77 4.49 -9.39
N LEU A 161 11.99 3.31 -8.81
CA LEU A 161 13.31 2.87 -8.36
C LEU A 161 13.86 1.83 -9.33
N LYS A 162 15.10 2.02 -9.78
CA LYS A 162 15.84 1.00 -10.55
C LYS A 162 17.28 0.98 -10.08
N ASN A 163 17.74 -0.14 -9.55
CA ASN A 163 19.10 -0.29 -9.00
C ASN A 163 19.43 0.83 -8.00
N SER A 164 18.50 1.11 -7.08
CA SER A 164 18.59 2.19 -6.08
C SER A 164 18.65 3.61 -6.64
N LYS A 165 18.54 3.80 -7.96
CA LYS A 165 18.46 5.13 -8.59
C LYS A 165 17.01 5.51 -8.86
N GLN A 166 16.66 6.74 -8.53
CA GLN A 166 15.35 7.30 -8.85
C GLN A 166 15.26 7.59 -10.35
N LYS A 167 14.12 7.21 -10.94
CA LYS A 167 13.74 7.54 -12.32
C LYS A 167 12.40 8.24 -12.34
N LYS A 168 12.21 9.16 -13.27
CA LYS A 168 10.94 9.86 -13.45
C LYS A 168 9.83 8.85 -13.80
N LEU A 169 8.80 8.79 -12.96
CA LEU A 169 7.58 8.03 -13.21
C LEU A 169 6.41 8.87 -12.72
N VAL A 170 5.66 9.48 -13.64
CA VAL A 170 4.44 10.20 -13.29
C VAL A 170 3.25 9.29 -13.57
N LEU A 171 2.52 8.93 -12.51
CA LEU A 171 1.25 8.22 -12.60
C LEU A 171 0.09 9.21 -12.49
N LYS A 172 -0.95 8.99 -13.29
CA LYS A 172 -2.16 9.80 -13.24
C LYS A 172 -2.92 9.51 -11.95
N ASP A 173 -3.47 10.55 -11.34
CA ASP A 173 -4.43 10.35 -10.27
C ASP A 173 -5.71 9.69 -10.79
N PHE A 174 -6.29 8.86 -9.94
CA PHE A 174 -7.51 8.14 -10.22
C PHE A 174 -8.60 8.59 -9.25
N ILE A 175 -9.71 9.07 -9.80
CA ILE A 175 -10.90 9.43 -9.01
C ILE A 175 -11.60 8.13 -8.61
N MET A 176 -11.64 7.85 -7.31
CA MET A 176 -12.28 6.63 -6.82
C MET A 176 -13.80 6.76 -6.90
N PRO A 177 -14.55 5.65 -7.10
CA PRO A 177 -16.01 5.67 -7.12
C PRO A 177 -16.64 6.09 -5.79
N PHE A 178 -15.92 5.95 -4.67
CA PHE A 178 -16.36 6.40 -3.36
C PHE A 178 -15.81 7.78 -3.02
N LYS A 179 -16.53 8.50 -2.16
CA LYS A 179 -16.01 9.74 -1.57
C LYS A 179 -15.05 9.41 -0.43
N SER A 180 -13.84 9.97 -0.49
CA SER A 180 -12.92 10.01 0.64
C SER A 180 -12.51 11.45 0.90
N LYS A 181 -12.77 11.96 2.11
CA LYS A 181 -12.32 13.31 2.53
C LYS A 181 -10.80 13.46 2.62
N TYR A 182 -10.07 12.36 2.53
CA TYR A 182 -8.62 12.33 2.59
C TYR A 182 -7.98 12.13 1.21
N GLN A 183 -8.78 11.91 0.17
CA GLN A 183 -8.24 11.78 -1.18
C GLN A 183 -7.72 13.13 -1.66
N LEU A 184 -6.44 13.17 -1.98
CA LEU A 184 -5.79 14.31 -2.60
C LEU A 184 -5.35 13.97 -4.02
N PHE A 185 -5.18 15.02 -4.83
CA PHE A 185 -4.75 14.92 -6.23
C PHE A 185 -3.44 15.67 -6.40
N TYR A 186 -2.55 15.10 -7.20
CA TYR A 186 -1.30 15.72 -7.61
C TYR A 186 -1.45 16.21 -9.05
N THR A 187 -1.56 17.53 -9.21
CA THR A 187 -1.54 18.22 -10.51
C THR A 187 -0.13 18.30 -11.09
#